data_AF-A0A927J191-F1
#
_entry.id   AF-A0A927J191-F1
#
_cell.length_a   1.000
_cell.length_b   1.000
_cell.length_c   1.000
_cell.angle_alpha   90.00
_cell.angle_beta   90.00
_cell.angle_gamma   90.00
#
_symmetry.space_group_name_H-M   'P 1'
#
loop_
_entity.id
_entity.type
_entity.pdbx_description
1 polymer ?
#
loop_
_entity_poly.entity_id
_entity_poly.type
_entity_poly.pdbx_seq_one_letter_code
_entity_poly.pdbx_strand_id
1 'polypeptide(L)'
;MISGASTGAPTGGRVTRKIRATVARHPELGGLLHVESNTPPAGAYLVTAGVILVFATGIVLGNGDLVDALVVAPIWAVLAALVLWFIGSEKLLVLQGGILVGSFAPFLHPSAVTYAEVDARSVDAVDRFTRIPRMTATNGVSATGRGALWSRYAVVFVQQPSVAAPPRPGAPEGRAAQPPRRAALRWFATKRHPDALVQALDRALDRAGAPGAAGVAARALPATVLSGRPEDVLVQLPGLRPYLR
;
A
#
# COMPACT_ATOMS: atom_id res chain seq x y z
N MET A 1 11.21 8.34 32.05
CA MET A 1 12.25 7.45 31.51
C MET A 1 11.54 6.24 30.91
N ILE A 2 11.43 6.16 29.58
CA ILE A 2 10.80 5.01 28.92
C ILE A 2 11.91 4.01 28.62
N SER A 3 11.87 2.87 29.31
CA SER A 3 12.77 1.73 29.10
C SER A 3 12.82 1.38 27.62
N GLY A 4 14.05 1.32 27.10
CA GLY A 4 14.34 0.79 25.77
C GLY A 4 14.00 -0.69 25.71
N ALA A 5 12.74 -1.01 25.39
CA ALA A 5 12.38 -2.33 24.93
C ALA A 5 13.10 -2.55 23.59
N SER A 6 13.98 -3.54 23.57
CA SER A 6 14.60 -4.09 22.36
C SER A 6 13.48 -4.45 21.37
N THR A 7 13.22 -3.55 20.42
CA THR A 7 12.34 -3.83 19.29
C THR A 7 13.09 -4.78 18.39
N GLY A 8 12.66 -6.04 18.32
CA GLY A 8 13.23 -7.03 17.40
C GLY A 8 13.29 -6.48 15.97
N ALA A 9 14.19 -7.05 15.16
CA ALA A 9 14.37 -6.61 13.78
C ALA A 9 13.02 -6.58 13.03
N PRO A 10 12.72 -5.51 12.27
CA PRO A 10 11.46 -5.38 11.56
C PRO A 10 11.30 -6.53 10.57
N THR A 11 10.07 -7.06 10.48
CA THR A 11 9.75 -8.19 9.62
C THR A 11 9.37 -7.75 8.20
N GLY A 12 9.36 -8.69 7.26
CA GLY A 12 8.93 -8.44 5.87
C GLY A 12 10.06 -8.00 4.94
N GLY A 13 9.84 -6.90 4.23
CA GLY A 13 10.71 -6.34 3.20
C GLY A 13 11.96 -5.62 3.74
N ARG A 14 12.85 -5.26 2.82
CA ARG A 14 14.13 -4.60 3.16
C ARG A 14 13.91 -3.18 3.70
N VAL A 15 14.53 -2.87 4.84
CA VAL A 15 14.61 -1.51 5.38
C VAL A 15 15.69 -0.70 4.65
N THR A 16 15.27 0.13 3.70
CA THR A 16 16.18 1.01 2.93
C THR A 16 16.55 2.28 3.71
N ARG A 17 17.57 3.00 3.23
CA ARG A 17 17.93 4.33 3.79
C ARG A 17 16.75 5.31 3.77
N LYS A 18 15.96 5.29 2.69
CA LYS A 18 14.77 6.14 2.58
C LYS A 18 13.71 5.77 3.61
N ILE A 19 13.46 4.48 3.84
CA ILE A 19 12.53 4.04 4.90
C ILE A 19 12.99 4.56 6.26
N ARG A 20 14.27 4.38 6.62
CA ARG A 20 14.81 4.91 7.89
C ARG A 20 14.62 6.42 8.01
N ALA A 21 14.94 7.17 6.96
CA ALA A 21 14.78 8.62 6.95
C ALA A 21 13.30 9.04 7.06
N THR A 22 12.37 8.32 6.43
CA THR A 22 10.93 8.58 6.54
C THR A 22 10.42 8.27 7.95
N VAL A 23 10.79 7.13 8.53
CA VAL A 23 10.42 6.77 9.92
C VAL A 23 10.95 7.81 10.91
N ALA A 24 12.18 8.29 10.74
CA ALA A 24 12.76 9.33 11.57
C ALA A 24 12.02 10.68 11.49
N ARG A 25 11.25 10.94 10.43
CA ARG A 25 10.38 12.13 10.32
C ARG A 25 9.04 11.98 11.03
N HIS A 26 8.73 10.77 11.51
CA HIS A 26 7.49 10.43 12.21
C HIS A 26 7.78 9.78 13.58
N PRO A 27 8.52 10.46 14.48
CA PRO A 27 8.83 9.92 15.80
C PRO A 27 7.57 9.58 16.62
N GLU A 28 6.44 10.27 16.36
CA GLU A 28 5.15 10.03 16.99
C GLU A 28 4.56 8.65 16.71
N LEU A 29 4.97 7.99 15.62
CA LEU A 29 4.51 6.65 15.24
C LEU A 29 5.37 5.53 15.87
N GLY A 30 6.45 5.88 16.56
CA GLY A 30 7.32 4.92 17.23
C GLY A 30 8.16 4.04 16.29
N GLY A 31 8.58 2.88 16.80
CA GLY A 31 9.47 1.96 16.10
C GLY A 31 8.81 1.23 14.91
N LEU A 32 9.61 0.90 13.90
CA LEU A 32 9.19 0.11 12.75
C LEU A 32 9.05 -1.38 13.12
N LEU A 33 7.90 -1.98 12.82
CA LEU A 33 7.58 -3.38 13.13
C LEU A 33 7.56 -4.29 11.90
N HIS A 34 7.04 -3.78 10.78
CA HIS A 34 6.92 -4.55 9.53
C HIS A 34 7.01 -3.65 8.30
N VAL A 35 7.59 -4.18 7.22
CA VAL A 35 7.67 -3.52 5.91
C VAL A 35 6.98 -4.40 4.88
N GLU A 36 5.83 -4.00 4.39
CA GLU A 36 5.24 -4.63 3.21
C GLU A 36 5.66 -3.83 1.96
N SER A 37 6.17 -4.53 0.95
CA SER A 37 6.66 -3.91 -0.29
C SER A 37 6.08 -4.59 -1.51
N ASN A 38 5.56 -3.78 -2.42
CA ASN A 38 4.96 -4.26 -3.65
C ASN A 38 5.93 -4.17 -4.84
N THR A 39 7.14 -4.73 -4.69
CA THR A 39 8.19 -4.63 -5.72
C THR A 39 7.86 -5.46 -6.96
N PRO A 40 8.35 -5.05 -8.15
CA PRO A 40 8.06 -5.76 -9.39
C PRO A 40 8.58 -7.21 -9.34
N PRO A 41 7.79 -8.21 -9.79
CA PRO A 41 8.26 -9.59 -9.94
C PRO A 41 9.32 -9.70 -11.05
N ALA A 42 10.12 -10.76 -11.01
CA ALA A 42 11.02 -11.14 -12.11
C ALA A 42 10.28 -11.18 -13.47
N GLY A 43 9.05 -11.71 -13.48
CA GLY A 43 8.20 -11.74 -14.68
C GLY A 43 7.89 -10.36 -15.27
N ALA A 44 7.78 -9.30 -14.45
CA ALA A 44 7.57 -7.95 -14.97
C ALA A 44 8.80 -7.47 -15.76
N TYR A 45 10.01 -7.75 -15.26
CA TYR A 45 11.25 -7.43 -15.99
C TYR A 45 11.40 -8.24 -17.28
N LEU A 46 11.02 -9.53 -17.27
CA LEU A 46 11.04 -10.37 -18.47
C LEU A 46 10.07 -9.87 -19.55
N VAL A 47 8.84 -9.51 -19.17
CA VAL A 47 7.86 -8.93 -20.10
C VAL A 47 8.38 -7.62 -20.67
N THR A 48 8.94 -6.75 -19.82
CA THR A 48 9.55 -5.49 -20.28
C THR A 48 10.70 -5.74 -21.26
N ALA A 49 11.60 -6.67 -20.96
CA ALA A 49 12.70 -7.02 -21.87
C ALA A 49 12.19 -7.57 -23.21
N GLY A 50 11.16 -8.43 -23.18
CA GLY A 50 10.51 -8.94 -24.39
C GLY A 50 9.87 -7.84 -25.23
N VAL A 51 9.19 -6.88 -24.60
CA VAL A 51 8.62 -5.72 -25.30
C VAL A 51 9.72 -4.88 -25.96
N ILE A 52 10.81 -4.59 -25.25
CA ILE A 52 11.95 -3.85 -25.81
C ILE A 52 12.55 -4.59 -27.00
N LEU A 53 12.71 -5.91 -26.91
CA LEU A 53 13.22 -6.74 -28.00
C LEU A 53 12.29 -6.71 -29.23
N VAL A 54 10.98 -6.76 -29.03
CA VAL A 54 9.98 -6.67 -30.11
C VAL A 54 10.10 -5.31 -30.81
N PHE A 55 10.19 -4.21 -30.05
CA PHE A 55 10.36 -2.88 -30.64
C PHE A 55 11.70 -2.73 -31.38
N ALA A 56 12.80 -3.21 -30.81
CA ALA A 56 14.11 -3.20 -31.46
C ALA A 56 14.10 -4.00 -32.77
N THR A 57 13.45 -5.17 -32.77
CA THR A 57 13.27 -5.99 -33.98
C THR A 57 12.43 -5.27 -35.04
N GLY A 58 11.35 -4.60 -34.62
CA GLY A 58 10.51 -3.80 -35.52
C GLY A 58 11.26 -2.64 -36.19
N ILE A 59 12.20 -2.01 -35.50
CA ILE A 59 13.07 -0.96 -36.09
C ILE A 59 13.91 -1.55 -37.22
N VAL A 60 14.60 -2.67 -36.97
CA VAL A 60 15.45 -3.34 -37.97
C VAL A 60 14.64 -3.80 -39.19
N LEU A 61 13.44 -4.34 -38.98
CA LEU A 61 12.57 -4.80 -40.08
C LEU A 61 11.88 -3.64 -40.84
N GLY A 62 11.76 -2.46 -40.21
CA GLY A 62 10.98 -1.32 -40.70
C GLY A 62 11.77 -0.29 -41.52
N ASN A 63 13.00 -0.61 -41.95
CA ASN A 63 13.99 0.25 -42.64
C ASN A 63 14.99 0.99 -41.72
N GLY A 64 15.07 0.69 -40.42
CA GLY A 64 16.20 1.12 -39.59
C GLY A 64 17.38 0.15 -39.67
N ASP A 65 18.60 0.59 -39.35
CA ASP A 65 19.76 -0.31 -39.26
C ASP A 65 19.93 -0.85 -37.83
N LEU A 66 20.75 -1.89 -37.66
CA LEU A 66 21.09 -2.48 -36.37
C LEU A 66 21.66 -1.43 -35.39
N VAL A 67 22.39 -0.45 -35.91
CA VAL A 67 22.95 0.66 -35.12
C VAL A 67 21.82 1.48 -34.47
N ASP A 68 20.77 1.81 -35.22
CA ASP A 68 19.62 2.56 -34.70
C ASP A 68 18.90 1.79 -33.58
N ALA A 69 18.71 0.48 -33.78
CA ALA A 69 18.10 -0.39 -32.79
C ALA A 69 18.94 -0.48 -31.50
N LEU A 70 20.27 -0.59 -31.62
CA LEU A 70 21.20 -0.65 -30.48
C LEU A 70 21.30 0.66 -29.71
N VAL A 71 21.07 1.81 -30.36
CA VAL A 71 21.02 3.12 -29.70
C VAL A 71 19.70 3.29 -28.94
N VAL A 72 18.59 2.88 -29.54
CA VAL A 72 17.24 3.10 -28.99
C VAL A 72 16.89 2.12 -27.86
N ALA A 73 17.32 0.86 -27.95
CA ALA A 73 17.04 -0.16 -26.93
C ALA A 73 17.47 0.21 -25.50
N PRO A 74 18.69 0.71 -25.22
CA PRO A 74 19.09 1.09 -23.86
C PRO A 74 18.27 2.27 -23.33
N ILE A 75 17.84 3.21 -24.19
CA ILE A 75 16.96 4.33 -23.79
C ILE A 75 15.64 3.77 -23.27
N TRP A 76 15.02 2.85 -24.02
CA TRP A 76 13.79 2.17 -23.58
C TRP A 76 13.99 1.36 -22.31
N ALA A 77 15.13 0.66 -22.18
CA ALA A 77 15.45 -0.09 -20.98
C ALA A 77 15.53 0.81 -19.74
N VAL A 78 16.18 1.97 -19.86
CA VAL A 78 16.26 2.96 -18.78
C VAL A 78 14.88 3.52 -18.44
N LEU A 79 14.10 3.93 -19.44
CA LEU A 79 12.74 4.45 -19.22
C LEU A 79 11.84 3.42 -18.54
N ALA A 80 11.86 2.17 -19.02
CA ALA A 80 11.07 1.10 -18.45
C ALA A 80 11.53 0.74 -17.02
N ALA A 81 12.84 0.74 -16.75
CA ALA A 81 13.38 0.55 -15.42
C ALA A 81 12.92 1.67 -14.46
N LEU A 82 12.92 2.93 -14.92
CA LEU A 82 12.41 4.07 -14.14
C LEU A 82 10.92 3.93 -13.83
N VAL A 83 10.10 3.55 -14.83
CA VAL A 83 8.66 3.33 -14.65
C VAL A 83 8.39 2.18 -13.67
N LEU A 84 9.05 1.03 -13.85
CA LEU A 84 8.92 -0.12 -12.95
C LEU A 84 9.38 0.22 -11.54
N TRP A 85 10.45 1.00 -11.40
CA TRP A 85 10.91 1.48 -10.11
C TRP A 85 9.88 2.38 -9.43
N PHE A 86 9.25 3.30 -10.19
CA PHE A 86 8.21 4.18 -9.68
C PHE A 86 6.97 3.42 -9.22
N ILE A 87 6.46 2.48 -10.03
CA ILE A 87 5.30 1.64 -9.70
C ILE A 87 5.63 0.70 -8.52
N GLY A 88 6.83 0.12 -8.52
CA GLY A 88 7.33 -0.77 -7.47
C GLY A 88 7.73 -0.09 -6.16
N SER A 89 7.55 1.24 -6.07
CA SER A 89 7.92 2.02 -4.91
C SER A 89 6.87 2.04 -3.81
N GLU A 90 5.65 1.54 -4.08
CA GLU A 90 4.55 1.45 -3.12
C GLU A 90 4.90 0.53 -1.95
N LYS A 91 4.77 1.05 -0.72
CA LYS A 91 5.05 0.31 0.52
C LYS A 91 4.03 0.67 1.59
N LEU A 92 3.83 -0.26 2.49
CA LEU A 92 3.13 -0.06 3.75
C LEU A 92 4.08 -0.43 4.88
N LEU A 93 4.34 0.53 5.76
CA LEU A 93 5.12 0.33 6.96
C LEU A 93 4.16 0.23 8.15
N VAL A 94 4.30 -0.82 8.95
CA VAL A 94 3.60 -0.98 10.22
C VAL A 94 4.54 -0.51 11.31
N LEU A 95 4.14 0.51 12.06
CA LEU A 95 4.88 1.06 13.20
C LEU A 95 4.10 0.81 14.49
N GLN A 96 4.68 1.18 15.63
CA GLN A 96 4.06 0.97 16.94
C GLN A 96 2.77 1.78 17.14
N GLY A 97 2.71 3.03 16.65
CA GLY A 97 1.58 3.95 16.84
C GLY A 97 0.72 4.20 15.59
N GLY A 98 1.06 3.58 14.46
CA GLY A 98 0.30 3.74 13.23
C GLY A 98 0.97 3.10 12.02
N ILE A 99 0.54 3.51 10.83
CA ILE A 99 1.04 3.01 9.55
C ILE A 99 1.50 4.17 8.67
N LEU A 100 2.52 3.90 7.85
CA LEU A 100 2.90 4.77 6.73
C LEU A 100 2.56 4.04 5.43
N VAL A 101 1.69 4.62 4.61
CA VAL A 101 1.21 3.99 3.37
C VAL A 101 1.41 4.92 2.17
N GLY A 102 2.06 4.41 1.12
CA GLY A 102 2.15 5.09 -0.17
C GLY A 102 3.46 4.86 -0.92
N SER A 103 3.68 5.71 -1.92
CA SER A 103 4.86 5.64 -2.77
C SER A 103 6.12 6.16 -2.05
N PHE A 104 7.18 5.37 -2.12
CA PHE A 104 8.53 5.77 -1.73
C PHE A 104 9.39 6.15 -2.95
N ALA A 105 8.81 6.45 -4.11
CA ALA A 105 9.53 6.98 -5.27
C ALA A 105 10.08 8.39 -4.98
N PRO A 106 11.09 8.88 -5.72
CA PRO A 106 11.60 10.25 -5.56
C PRO A 106 10.49 11.28 -5.55
N PHE A 107 10.65 12.32 -4.73
CA PHE A 107 9.70 13.45 -4.60
C PHE A 107 8.31 13.12 -4.02
N LEU A 108 7.98 11.83 -3.84
CA LEU A 108 6.75 11.40 -3.20
C LEU A 108 6.96 11.08 -1.72
N HIS A 109 5.91 11.37 -0.95
CA HIS A 109 5.84 11.19 0.48
C HIS A 109 4.67 10.25 0.82
N PRO A 110 4.90 9.20 1.64
CA PRO A 110 3.83 8.35 2.10
C PRO A 110 2.92 9.10 3.08
N SER A 111 1.67 8.67 3.17
CA SER A 111 0.71 9.18 4.14
C SER A 111 0.89 8.48 5.48
N ALA A 112 0.89 9.24 6.58
CA ALA A 112 0.75 8.69 7.91
C ALA A 112 -0.73 8.51 8.26
N VAL A 113 -1.03 7.40 8.95
CA VAL A 113 -2.34 7.13 9.54
C VAL A 113 -2.10 6.57 10.93
N THR A 114 -2.60 7.24 11.96
CA THR A 114 -2.46 6.77 13.34
C THR A 114 -3.44 5.64 13.62
N TYR A 115 -3.17 4.77 14.59
CA TYR A 115 -4.12 3.72 14.94
C TYR A 115 -5.42 4.23 15.56
N ALA A 116 -5.43 5.46 16.09
CA ALA A 116 -6.66 6.14 16.50
C ALA A 116 -7.58 6.49 15.31
N GLU A 117 -7.02 6.62 14.11
CA GLU A 117 -7.77 6.87 12.88
C GLU A 117 -8.17 5.57 12.16
N VAL A 118 -7.77 4.40 12.64
CA VAL A 118 -8.09 3.12 12.01
C VAL A 118 -9.20 2.45 12.79
N ASP A 119 -10.32 2.14 12.12
CA ASP A 119 -11.29 1.22 12.70
C ASP A 119 -10.74 -0.22 12.60
N ALA A 120 -10.19 -0.73 13.70
CA ALA A 120 -9.61 -2.07 13.75
C ALA A 120 -10.63 -3.18 13.42
N ARG A 121 -11.94 -2.95 13.64
CA ARG A 121 -12.99 -3.93 13.29
C ARG A 121 -13.22 -4.05 11.80
N SER A 122 -12.80 -3.03 11.04
CA SER A 122 -12.92 -2.98 9.58
C SER A 122 -11.71 -3.56 8.84
N VAL A 123 -10.66 -3.95 9.58
CA VAL A 123 -9.48 -4.57 8.98
C VAL A 123 -9.86 -5.94 8.43
N ASP A 124 -9.65 -6.13 7.13
CA ASP A 124 -9.94 -7.37 6.43
C ASP A 124 -8.88 -7.67 5.36
N ALA A 125 -8.70 -8.93 5.04
CA ALA A 125 -7.81 -9.37 3.97
C ALA A 125 -8.63 -9.89 2.79
N VAL A 126 -8.27 -9.49 1.58
CA VAL A 126 -9.02 -9.83 0.37
C VAL A 126 -8.14 -10.40 -0.71
N ASP A 127 -8.68 -11.35 -1.49
CA ASP A 127 -8.15 -11.76 -2.80
C ASP A 127 -8.92 -11.04 -3.91
N ARG A 128 -8.28 -10.88 -5.08
CA ARG A 128 -8.78 -10.16 -6.26
C ARG A 128 -9.12 -8.71 -5.94
N PHE A 129 -8.17 -8.00 -5.32
CA PHE A 129 -8.35 -6.61 -4.86
C PHE A 129 -8.83 -5.64 -5.96
N THR A 130 -8.58 -5.93 -7.24
CA THR A 130 -9.06 -5.14 -8.39
C THR A 130 -10.59 -5.06 -8.46
N ARG A 131 -11.30 -5.90 -7.71
CA ARG A 131 -12.76 -5.91 -7.58
C ARG A 131 -13.29 -4.89 -6.56
N ILE A 132 -12.46 -4.38 -5.65
CA ILE A 132 -12.86 -3.41 -4.62
C ILE A 132 -13.58 -2.19 -5.22
N PRO A 133 -13.03 -1.48 -6.25
CA PRO A 133 -13.67 -0.28 -6.75
C PRO A 133 -15.07 -0.53 -7.32
N ARG A 134 -15.27 -1.67 -8.01
CA ARG A 134 -16.58 -2.05 -8.54
C ARG A 134 -17.57 -2.36 -7.44
N MET A 135 -17.12 -3.06 -6.40
CA MET A 135 -17.95 -3.39 -5.25
C MET A 135 -18.36 -2.15 -4.46
N THR A 136 -17.48 -1.17 -4.29
CA THR A 136 -17.76 -0.01 -3.43
C THR A 136 -18.33 1.22 -4.14
N ALA A 137 -18.33 1.25 -5.47
CA ALA A 137 -18.72 2.41 -6.27
C ALA A 137 -20.13 2.94 -5.96
N THR A 138 -21.10 2.05 -5.72
CA THR A 138 -22.51 2.41 -5.49
C THR A 138 -22.87 2.59 -4.01
N ASN A 139 -21.93 2.30 -3.11
CA ASN A 139 -22.21 2.18 -1.67
C ASN A 139 -21.87 3.46 -0.87
N GLY A 140 -21.62 4.58 -1.56
CA GLY A 140 -21.43 5.89 -0.93
C GLY A 140 -20.15 6.08 -0.10
N VAL A 141 -19.24 5.10 -0.09
CA VAL A 141 -17.97 5.15 0.65
C VAL A 141 -16.85 5.69 -0.22
N SER A 142 -16.16 6.72 0.25
CA SER A 142 -14.93 7.20 -0.39
C SER A 142 -13.86 6.13 -0.26
N ALA A 143 -13.26 5.76 -1.39
CA ALA A 143 -12.43 4.58 -1.52
C ALA A 143 -11.07 5.01 -2.12
N THR A 144 -9.97 4.83 -1.39
CA THR A 144 -8.62 5.16 -1.87
C THR A 144 -7.66 4.01 -1.64
N GLY A 145 -7.07 3.53 -2.74
CA GLY A 145 -6.17 2.40 -2.73
C GLY A 145 -4.76 2.70 -3.21
N ARG A 146 -3.83 1.84 -2.80
CA ARG A 146 -2.51 1.69 -3.43
C ARG A 146 -2.34 0.25 -3.88
N GLY A 147 -1.87 0.05 -5.11
CA GLY A 147 -1.62 -1.28 -5.64
C GLY A 147 -0.79 -1.21 -6.91
N ALA A 148 -0.35 -2.39 -7.37
CA ALA A 148 0.38 -2.54 -8.62
C ALA A 148 -0.27 -3.63 -9.45
N LEU A 149 0.08 -3.68 -10.73
CA LEU A 149 -0.50 -4.61 -11.70
C LEU A 149 -0.28 -6.08 -11.32
N TRP A 150 0.80 -6.38 -10.60
CA TRP A 150 1.16 -7.72 -10.14
C TRP A 150 0.63 -8.06 -8.73
N SER A 151 -0.14 -7.17 -8.11
CA SER A 151 -0.79 -7.46 -6.85
C SER A 151 -2.00 -8.36 -7.06
N ARG A 152 -2.29 -9.20 -6.07
CA ARG A 152 -3.44 -10.10 -6.09
C ARG A 152 -4.34 -9.88 -4.88
N TYR A 153 -3.70 -9.79 -3.72
CA TYR A 153 -4.37 -9.60 -2.45
C TYR A 153 -4.38 -8.13 -2.06
N ALA A 154 -5.16 -7.78 -1.04
CA ALA A 154 -5.02 -6.51 -0.34
C ALA A 154 -5.41 -6.66 1.12
N VAL A 155 -4.90 -5.76 1.95
CA VAL A 155 -5.47 -5.49 3.28
C VAL A 155 -6.28 -4.20 3.17
N VAL A 156 -7.54 -4.28 3.59
CA VAL A 156 -8.48 -3.16 3.60
C VAL A 156 -8.76 -2.73 5.04
N PHE A 157 -9.06 -1.45 5.23
CA PHE A 157 -9.51 -0.91 6.51
C PHE A 157 -10.19 0.45 6.28
N VAL A 158 -11.02 0.88 7.21
CA VAL A 158 -11.64 2.20 7.21
C VAL A 158 -10.77 3.16 8.03
N GLN A 159 -10.38 4.25 7.37
CA GLN A 159 -9.79 5.39 8.05
C GLN A 159 -10.92 6.33 8.50
N GLN A 160 -11.03 6.56 9.80
CA GLN A 160 -11.94 7.52 10.41
C GLN A 160 -11.39 8.95 10.28
N PRO A 161 -12.26 9.98 10.30
CA PRO A 161 -11.82 11.36 10.38
C PRO A 161 -10.96 11.58 11.62
N SER A 162 -9.84 12.27 11.46
CA SER A 162 -9.01 12.64 12.61
C SER A 162 -9.73 13.71 13.43
N VAL A 163 -9.98 13.42 14.71
CA VAL A 163 -10.51 14.41 15.68
C VAL A 163 -9.38 15.35 16.14
N ALA A 164 -8.12 14.99 15.91
CA ALA A 164 -6.96 15.67 16.47
C ALA A 164 -5.87 15.97 15.41
N ALA A 165 -6.01 17.08 14.70
CA ALA A 165 -4.86 17.88 14.27
C ALA A 165 -5.30 19.29 13.85
N PRO A 166 -4.84 20.36 14.52
CA PRO A 166 -4.84 21.69 13.93
C PRO A 166 -4.04 21.65 12.62
N PRO A 167 -4.44 22.41 11.58
CA PRO A 167 -3.61 22.58 10.40
C PRO A 167 -2.23 23.07 10.85
N ARG A 168 -1.17 22.31 10.55
CA ARG A 168 0.21 22.70 10.90
C ARG A 168 0.54 24.00 10.14
N PRO A 169 0.79 25.13 10.82
CA PRO A 169 1.22 26.34 10.14
C PRO A 169 2.62 26.11 9.55
N GLY A 170 2.79 26.36 8.25
CA GLY A 170 4.08 26.29 7.56
C GLY A 170 4.43 24.96 6.88
N ALA A 171 3.53 23.96 6.89
CA ALA A 171 3.67 22.85 5.94
C ALA A 171 3.34 23.39 4.53
N PRO A 172 4.20 23.21 3.51
CA PRO A 172 3.86 23.60 2.15
C PRO A 172 2.50 23.00 1.79
N GLU A 173 1.60 23.82 1.23
CA GLU A 173 0.19 23.53 0.93
C GLU A 173 -0.07 22.31 0.01
N GLY A 174 0.96 21.53 -0.31
CA GLY A 174 0.83 20.24 -0.96
C GLY A 174 1.29 19.08 -0.08
N ARG A 175 0.40 18.11 0.13
CA ARG A 175 0.72 16.66 0.26
C ARG A 175 1.11 16.07 1.63
N ALA A 176 0.76 16.66 2.77
CA ALA A 176 0.29 15.79 3.84
C ALA A 176 -1.11 15.34 3.42
N ALA A 177 -1.35 14.04 3.21
CA ALA A 177 -2.70 13.58 2.88
C ALA A 177 -3.60 14.00 4.05
N GLN A 178 -4.44 15.01 3.83
CA GLN A 178 -5.35 15.46 4.87
C GLN A 178 -6.20 14.26 5.30
N PRO A 179 -6.38 14.03 6.61
CA PRO A 179 -7.28 12.99 7.07
C PRO A 179 -8.65 13.23 6.44
N PRO A 180 -9.34 12.15 6.03
CA PRO A 180 -10.54 12.31 5.25
C PRO A 180 -11.62 13.00 6.10
N ARG A 181 -12.38 13.93 5.50
CA ARG A 181 -13.46 14.65 6.20
C ARG A 181 -14.61 13.73 6.65
N ARG A 182 -14.65 12.51 6.11
CA ARG A 182 -15.60 11.43 6.43
C ARG A 182 -14.82 10.11 6.47
N ALA A 183 -15.40 9.09 7.08
CA ALA A 183 -14.82 7.75 7.03
C ALA A 183 -14.56 7.32 5.58
N ALA A 184 -13.37 6.78 5.31
CA ALA A 184 -12.95 6.40 3.97
C ALA A 184 -12.32 5.01 3.97
N LEU A 185 -12.72 4.18 3.02
CA LEU A 185 -12.09 2.89 2.79
C LEU A 185 -10.69 3.09 2.22
N ARG A 186 -9.70 2.50 2.87
CA ARG A 186 -8.31 2.42 2.43
C ARG A 186 -7.98 0.98 2.11
N TRP A 187 -7.12 0.78 1.12
CA TRP A 187 -6.51 -0.53 0.90
C TRP A 187 -5.08 -0.42 0.42
N PHE A 188 -4.30 -1.42 0.79
CA PHE A 188 -2.95 -1.64 0.29
C PHE A 188 -2.86 -3.03 -0.34
N ALA A 189 -2.61 -3.07 -1.64
CA ALA A 189 -2.51 -4.32 -2.37
C ALA A 189 -1.14 -4.98 -2.15
N THR A 190 -1.18 -6.29 -1.92
CA THR A 190 0.01 -7.12 -1.72
C THR A 190 0.13 -8.13 -2.85
N LYS A 191 1.37 -8.41 -3.24
CA LYS A 191 1.67 -9.47 -4.21
C LYS A 191 1.54 -10.85 -3.57
N ARG A 192 2.05 -10.98 -2.34
CA ARG A 192 2.04 -12.23 -1.57
C ARG A 192 0.79 -12.29 -0.70
N HIS A 193 0.53 -13.49 -0.19
CA HIS A 193 -0.49 -13.72 0.82
C HIS A 193 -0.37 -12.70 1.97
N PRO A 194 -1.49 -12.06 2.39
CA PRO A 194 -1.47 -10.91 3.29
C PRO A 194 -1.26 -11.29 4.77
N ASP A 195 -1.14 -12.57 5.09
CA ASP A 195 -1.08 -13.12 6.45
C ASP A 195 -0.03 -12.43 7.33
N ALA A 196 1.20 -12.27 6.84
CA ALA A 196 2.28 -11.64 7.61
C ALA A 196 1.98 -10.16 7.91
N LEU A 197 1.38 -9.44 6.96
CA LEU A 197 0.98 -8.05 7.13
C LEU A 197 -0.18 -7.95 8.12
N VAL A 198 -1.20 -8.79 7.98
CA VAL A 198 -2.35 -8.82 8.89
C VAL A 198 -1.92 -9.15 10.32
N GLN A 199 -1.05 -10.15 10.51
CA GLN A 199 -0.49 -10.49 11.81
C GLN A 199 0.38 -9.37 12.40
N ALA A 200 1.05 -8.58 11.56
CA ALA A 200 1.81 -7.42 12.02
C ALA A 200 0.86 -6.29 12.46
N LEU A 201 -0.21 -6.05 11.71
CA LEU A 201 -1.25 -5.08 12.04
C LEU A 201 -2.00 -5.45 13.31
N ASP A 202 -2.41 -6.71 13.47
CA ASP A 202 -3.06 -7.24 14.67
C ASP A 202 -2.22 -6.96 15.92
N ARG A 203 -0.95 -7.39 15.91
CA ARG A 203 0.00 -7.12 17.01
C ARG A 203 0.22 -5.64 17.28
N ALA A 204 0.21 -4.80 16.25
CA ALA A 204 0.47 -3.37 16.40
C ALA A 204 -0.77 -2.62 16.93
N LEU A 205 -1.94 -2.92 16.38
CA LEU A 205 -3.23 -2.38 16.84
C LEU A 205 -3.51 -2.78 18.29
N ASP A 206 -3.25 -4.03 18.65
CA ASP A 206 -3.47 -4.55 20.00
C ASP A 206 -2.56 -3.86 21.02
N ARG A 207 -1.26 -3.74 20.70
CA ARG A 207 -0.29 -3.00 21.54
C ARG A 207 -0.61 -1.51 21.66
N ALA A 208 -1.16 -0.91 20.62
CA ALA A 208 -1.58 0.48 20.63
C ALA A 208 -2.91 0.71 21.39
N GLY A 209 -3.58 -0.36 21.84
CA GLY A 209 -4.87 -0.28 22.51
C GLY A 209 -5.98 0.23 21.58
N ALA A 210 -5.87 0.00 20.26
CA ALA A 210 -6.85 0.49 19.31
C ALA A 210 -8.22 -0.17 19.56
N PRO A 211 -9.33 0.60 19.58
CA PRO A 211 -10.65 0.04 19.80
C PRO A 211 -11.00 -1.07 18.80
N GLY A 212 -11.31 -2.26 19.30
CA GLY A 212 -11.63 -3.42 18.47
C GLY A 212 -10.42 -4.18 17.91
N ALA A 213 -9.19 -3.90 18.38
CA ALA A 213 -7.97 -4.58 17.96
C ALA A 213 -7.91 -6.07 18.32
N ALA A 214 -8.62 -6.50 19.36
CA ALA A 214 -8.57 -7.89 19.82
C ALA A 214 -8.99 -8.85 18.69
N GLY A 215 -8.09 -9.75 18.28
CA GLY A 215 -8.37 -10.81 17.29
C GLY A 215 -8.60 -10.31 15.88
N VAL A 216 -7.96 -9.22 15.46
CA VAL A 216 -8.00 -8.73 14.06
C VAL A 216 -7.54 -9.82 13.10
N ALA A 217 -6.43 -10.49 13.39
CA ALA A 217 -5.91 -11.54 12.51
C ALA A 217 -6.89 -12.72 12.35
N ALA A 218 -7.58 -13.10 13.42
CA ALA A 218 -8.56 -14.19 13.38
C ALA A 218 -9.83 -13.83 12.58
N ARG A 219 -10.19 -12.54 12.50
CA ARG A 219 -11.34 -12.08 11.71
C ARG A 219 -11.00 -11.83 10.25
N ALA A 220 -9.81 -11.29 9.99
CA ALA A 220 -9.38 -10.87 8.66
C ALA A 220 -8.80 -12.01 7.82
N LEU A 221 -8.50 -13.16 8.41
CA LEU A 221 -7.93 -14.32 7.72
C LEU A 221 -8.88 -15.53 7.82
N PRO A 222 -8.93 -16.40 6.78
CA PRO A 222 -8.22 -16.30 5.51
C PRO A 222 -8.76 -15.18 4.62
N ALA A 223 -7.99 -14.77 3.60
CA ALA A 223 -8.39 -13.68 2.72
C ALA A 223 -9.67 -14.01 1.94
N THR A 224 -10.66 -13.10 1.99
CA THR A 224 -11.95 -13.24 1.31
C THR A 224 -11.81 -13.02 -0.19
N VAL A 225 -12.28 -13.97 -1.00
CA VAL A 225 -12.27 -13.82 -2.47
C VAL A 225 -13.41 -12.91 -2.90
N LEU A 226 -13.09 -11.69 -3.31
CA LEU A 226 -14.10 -10.71 -3.69
C LEU A 226 -14.86 -11.14 -4.95
N SER A 227 -16.19 -10.99 -4.97
CA SER A 227 -17.03 -11.33 -6.12
C SER A 227 -16.94 -10.26 -7.22
N GLY A 228 -16.79 -8.99 -6.84
CA GLY A 228 -16.89 -7.84 -7.75
C GLY A 228 -18.30 -7.26 -7.86
N ARG A 229 -19.28 -7.84 -7.16
CA ARG A 229 -20.67 -7.42 -7.18
C ARG A 229 -20.97 -6.49 -5.99
N PRO A 230 -21.61 -5.33 -6.21
CA PRO A 230 -21.91 -4.39 -5.12
C PRO A 230 -22.79 -4.96 -4.01
N GLU A 231 -23.73 -5.83 -4.33
CA GLU A 231 -24.66 -6.47 -3.39
C GLU A 231 -23.96 -7.39 -2.38
N ASP A 232 -22.79 -7.92 -2.73
CA ASP A 232 -22.03 -8.83 -1.87
C ASP A 232 -21.13 -8.09 -0.85
N VAL A 233 -21.03 -6.76 -0.92
CA VAL A 233 -20.10 -5.97 -0.07
C VAL A 233 -20.33 -6.24 1.41
N LEU A 234 -21.57 -6.23 1.89
CA LEU A 234 -21.84 -6.40 3.32
C LEU A 234 -21.56 -7.82 3.83
N VAL A 235 -21.54 -8.80 2.92
CA VAL A 235 -21.22 -10.19 3.24
C VAL A 235 -19.71 -10.40 3.22
N GLN A 236 -19.04 -9.85 2.19
CA GLN A 236 -17.60 -10.07 1.97
C GLN A 236 -16.69 -9.08 2.70
N LEU A 237 -17.24 -7.93 3.13
CA LEU A 237 -16.55 -6.88 3.87
C LEU A 237 -17.46 -6.35 4.99
N PRO A 238 -17.80 -7.20 5.99
CA PRO A 238 -18.79 -6.88 7.02
C PRO A 238 -18.41 -5.65 7.86
N GLY A 239 -17.11 -5.37 7.99
CA GLY A 239 -16.59 -4.18 8.67
C GLY A 239 -16.96 -2.85 8.00
N LEU A 240 -17.48 -2.86 6.76
CA LEU A 240 -17.97 -1.66 6.08
C LEU A 240 -19.40 -1.29 6.43
N ARG A 241 -20.16 -2.19 7.08
CA ARG A 241 -21.59 -1.97 7.40
C ARG A 241 -21.90 -0.62 8.06
N PRO A 242 -21.11 -0.11 9.03
CA PRO A 242 -21.38 1.19 9.66
C PRO A 242 -21.19 2.40 8.73
N TYR A 243 -20.60 2.20 7.55
CA TYR A 243 -20.09 3.26 6.69
C TYR A 243 -20.79 3.34 5.33
N LEU A 244 -21.55 2.30 4.95
CA LEU A 244 -22.37 2.32 3.74
C LEU A 244 -23.61 3.19 3.93
N ARG A 245 -24.13 3.74 2.83
CA ARG A 245 -25.37 4.52 2.78
C ARG A 245 -26.47 3.77 2.05
#